data_AF-A0A7X6ZKR0-F1
#
_entry.id   AF-A0A7X6ZKR0-F1
#
_cell.length_a   1.000
_cell.length_b   1.000
_cell.length_c   1.000
_cell.angle_alpha   90.00
_cell.angle_beta   90.00
_cell.angle_gamma   90.00
#
_symmetry.space_group_name_H-M   'P 1'
#
loop_
_entity.id
_entity.type
_entity.pdbx_description
1 polymer ?
#
loop_
_entity_poly.entity_id
_entity_poly.type
_entity_poly.pdbx_seq_one_letter_code
_entity_poly.pdbx_strand_id
1 'polypeptide(L)' 'MAVVGLAMKHNPEIGPYQEHFTNESFGFSVRLSNGMLNMSQEVAQDYEAQPSSVTQDRIERVANTFTTI' A
#
# COMPACT_ATOMS: atom_id res chain seq x y z
N MET A 1 8.51 -2.63 0.62
CA MET A 1 7.28 -3.45 0.82
C MET A 1 6.84 -4.09 -0.48
N ALA A 2 6.45 -5.36 -0.45
CA ALA A 2 6.00 -6.09 -1.64
C ALA A 2 4.63 -5.61 -2.16
N VAL A 3 3.72 -5.16 -1.28
CA VAL A 3 2.43 -4.53 -1.66
C VAL A 3 2.63 -3.29 -2.54
N VAL A 4 3.61 -2.45 -2.22
CA VAL A 4 3.89 -1.23 -3.00
C VAL A 4 4.38 -1.58 -4.40
N GLY A 5 5.20 -2.61 -4.55
CA GLY A 5 5.63 -3.08 -5.87
C GLY A 5 4.47 -3.58 -6.73
N LEU A 6 3.44 -4.16 -6.11
CA LEU A 6 2.21 -4.56 -6.81
C LEU A 6 1.31 -3.36 -7.13
N ALA A 7 1.20 -2.40 -6.20
CA ALA A 7 0.49 -1.15 -6.44
C ALA A 7 1.15 -0.36 -7.60
N MET A 8 2.49 -0.30 -7.67
CA MET A 8 3.23 0.33 -8.77
C MET A 8 2.98 -0.34 -10.13
N LYS A 9 2.75 -1.66 -10.17
CA LYS A 9 2.37 -2.34 -11.42
C LYS A 9 1.01 -1.90 -11.92
N HIS A 10 0.11 -1.52 -11.01
CA HIS A 10 -1.24 -1.12 -11.33
C HIS A 10 -1.35 0.39 -11.61
N ASN A 11 -0.66 1.19 -10.82
CA ASN A 11 -0.53 2.63 -11.01
C ASN A 11 0.95 3.02 -11.09
N PRO A 12 1.51 3.19 -12.31
CA PRO A 12 2.91 3.56 -12.50
C PRO A 12 3.25 4.99 -12.02
N GLU A 13 2.24 5.79 -11.67
CA GLU A 13 2.44 7.09 -11.01
C GLU A 13 2.87 6.93 -9.55
N ILE A 14 2.75 5.73 -8.96
CA ILE A 14 3.23 5.45 -7.61
C ILE A 14 4.76 5.42 -7.63
N GLY A 15 5.37 6.32 -6.87
CA GLY A 15 6.82 6.42 -6.75
C GLY A 15 7.40 5.30 -5.88
N PRO A 16 8.74 5.22 -5.80
CA PRO A 16 9.40 4.22 -4.97
C PRO A 16 8.99 4.35 -3.51
N TYR A 17 8.81 3.20 -2.86
CA TYR A 17 8.59 3.08 -1.43
C TYR A 17 9.73 3.74 -0.65
N GLN A 18 9.39 4.60 0.32
CA GLN A 18 10.36 5.17 1.26
C GLN A 18 10.20 4.53 2.64
N GLU A 19 9.06 4.77 3.28
CA GLU A 19 8.80 4.35 4.65
C GLU A 19 7.32 4.04 4.85
N HIS A 20 7.00 3.30 5.89
CA HIS A 20 5.63 3.12 6.35
C HIS A 20 5.56 3.49 7.82
N PHE A 21 4.39 3.94 8.24
CA PHE A 21 4.11 4.23 9.63
C PHE A 21 2.69 3.79 9.95
N THR A 22 2.58 3.15 11.10
CA THR A 22 1.33 2.71 11.66
C THR A 22 0.81 3.81 12.57
N ASN A 23 -0.42 4.25 12.35
CA ASN A 23 -1.07 5.23 13.20
C ASN A 23 -1.83 4.53 14.34
N GLU A 24 -2.04 5.21 15.47
CA GLU A 24 -2.74 4.65 16.64
C GLU A 24 -4.20 4.23 16.33
N SER A 25 -4.77 4.75 15.23
CA SER A 25 -6.07 4.33 14.70
C SER A 25 -6.03 3.09 13.79
N PHE A 26 -4.98 2.27 13.86
CA PHE A 26 -4.80 1.07 13.01
C PHE A 26 -4.73 1.37 11.50
N GLY A 27 -4.49 2.64 11.14
CA GLY A 27 -4.25 3.06 9.77
C GLY A 27 -2.80 2.82 9.38
N PHE A 28 -2.57 2.14 8.26
CA PHE A 28 -1.24 1.83 7.77
C PHE A 28 -0.91 2.76 6.60
N SER A 29 -0.17 3.82 6.87
CA SER A 29 0.20 4.80 5.86
C SER A 29 1.60 4.51 5.33
N VAL A 30 1.73 4.46 4.01
CA VAL A 30 2.99 4.24 3.32
C VAL A 30 3.40 5.50 2.60
N ARG A 31 4.54 6.07 3.00
CA ARG A 31 5.16 7.18 2.31
C ARG A 31 5.96 6.70 1.12
N LEU A 32 5.70 7.35 -0.01
CA LEU A 32 6.38 7.14 -1.26
C LEU A 32 7.16 8.39 -1.60
N SER A 33 8.06 8.30 -2.58
CA SER A 33 8.88 9.45 -2.96
C SER A 33 8.11 10.61 -3.60
N ASN A 34 6.88 10.38 -4.04
CA ASN A 34 6.05 11.36 -4.74
C ASN A 34 4.62 11.44 -4.20
N GLY A 35 4.36 10.85 -3.03
CA GLY A 35 3.00 10.64 -2.57
C GLY A 35 2.92 9.87 -1.26
N MET A 36 1.69 9.55 -0.89
CA MET A 36 1.37 8.63 0.19
C MET A 36 0.31 7.64 -0.28
N LEU A 37 0.44 6.39 0.17
CA LEU A 37 -0.56 5.35 0.05
C LEU A 37 -1.19 5.13 1.41
N ASN A 38 -2.51 4.96 1.45
CA ASN A 38 -3.20 4.64 2.69
C ASN A 38 -3.79 3.24 2.58
N MET A 39 -3.36 2.33 3.45
CA MET A 39 -3.92 0.99 3.48
C MET A 39 -4.37 0.61 4.89
N SER A 40 -5.38 -0.25 4.97
CA SER A 40 -5.76 -0.81 6.26
C SER A 40 -4.66 -1.76 6.73
N GLN A 41 -4.38 -1.75 8.04
CA GLN A 41 -3.44 -2.70 8.64
C GLN A 41 -3.80 -4.16 8.32
N GLU A 42 -5.09 -4.48 8.22
CA GLU A 42 -5.57 -5.80 7.80
C GLU A 42 -4.99 -6.22 6.45
N VAL A 43 -4.85 -5.31 5.48
CA VAL A 43 -4.29 -5.62 4.16
C VAL A 43 -2.78 -5.87 4.25
N ALA A 44 -2.07 -5.06 5.04
CA ALA A 44 -0.65 -5.26 5.27
C ALA A 44 -0.39 -6.60 5.96
N GLN A 45 -1.15 -6.91 7.02
CA GLN A 45 -1.03 -8.15 7.78
C GLN A 45 -1.45 -9.38 6.98
N ASP A 46 -2.56 -9.32 6.22
CA ASP A 46 -2.93 -10.39 5.28
C ASP A 46 -1.81 -10.66 4.29
N TYR A 47 -1.19 -9.60 3.76
CA TYR A 47 -0.12 -9.76 2.79
C TYR A 47 1.14 -10.39 3.41
N GLU A 48 1.51 -9.99 4.62
CA GLU A 48 2.65 -10.54 5.35
C GLU A 48 2.40 -11.98 5.81
N ALA A 49 1.18 -12.28 6.27
CA ALA A 49 0.80 -13.63 6.69
C ALA A 49 0.63 -14.58 5.50
N GLN A 50 -0.04 -14.11 4.44
CA GLN A 50 -0.31 -14.89 3.25
C GLN A 50 -0.50 -13.99 2.01
N PRO A 51 0.56 -13.73 1.22
CA PRO A 51 0.46 -12.85 0.04
C PRO A 51 -0.54 -13.35 -1.02
N SER A 52 -0.83 -14.65 -1.06
CA SER A 52 -1.86 -15.24 -1.93
C SER A 52 -3.30 -14.96 -1.49
N SER A 53 -3.51 -14.54 -0.23
CA SER A 53 -4.82 -14.13 0.31
C SER A 53 -5.22 -12.74 -0.22
N VAL A 54 -4.24 -11.92 -0.56
CA VAL A 54 -4.47 -10.57 -1.10
C VAL A 54 -4.76 -10.65 -2.59
N THR A 55 -6.05 -10.65 -2.91
CA THR A 55 -6.54 -10.58 -4.29
C THR A 55 -6.17 -9.27 -4.96
N GLN A 56 -6.10 -9.28 -6.29
CA GLN A 56 -5.82 -8.09 -7.10
C GLN A 56 -6.72 -6.90 -6.72
N ASP A 57 -8.03 -7.10 -6.56
CA ASP A 57 -8.98 -6.05 -6.13
C ASP A 57 -8.53 -5.26 -4.88
N ARG A 58 -7.95 -5.95 -3.89
CA ARG A 58 -7.43 -5.29 -2.67
C ARG A 58 -6.21 -4.43 -2.99
N ILE A 59 -5.34 -4.91 -3.89
CA ILE A 59 -4.18 -4.15 -4.36
C ILE A 59 -4.63 -2.94 -5.17
N GLU A 60 -5.65 -3.08 -6.01
CA GLU A 60 -6.23 -1.97 -6.77
C GLU A 60 -6.83 -0.92 -5.83
N ARG A 61 -7.55 -1.34 -4.78
CA ARG A 61 -8.05 -0.41 -3.76
C ARG A 61 -6.91 0.33 -3.08
N VAL A 62 -5.84 -0.37 -2.69
CA VAL A 62 -4.66 0.29 -2.12
C VAL A 62 -4.06 1.27 -3.13
N ALA A 63 -3.84 0.87 -4.38
CA ALA A 63 -3.31 1.76 -5.42
C ALA A 63 -4.21 3.00 -5.67
N ASN A 64 -5.54 2.86 -5.55
CA ASN A 64 -6.49 3.97 -5.69
C ASN A 64 -6.49 4.94 -4.50
N THR A 65 -5.95 4.57 -3.35
CA THR A 65 -5.76 5.50 -2.22
C THR A 65 -4.53 6.38 -2.37
N PHE A 66 -3.75 6.16 -3.43
CA PHE A 66 -2.55 6.95 -3.71
C PHE A 66 -2.92 8.42 -3.83
N THR A 67 -2.31 9.24 -2.99
CA THR A 67 -2.43 10.68 -3.01
C THR A 67 -1.06 11.29 -3.26
N THR A 68 -0.96 12.09 -4.31
CA THR A 68 0.24 12.88 -4.61
C THR A 68 0.38 14.04 -3.63
N ILE A 69 1.60 14.31 -3.17
CA ILE A 69 1.95 15.48 -2.33
C ILE A 69 2.63 16.57 -3.14
#